data_AF-U3U3H6-F1
#
_entry.id   AF-U3U3H6-F1
#
_cell.length_a   1.000
_cell.length_b   1.000
_cell.length_c   1.000
_cell.angle_alpha   90.00
_cell.angle_beta   90.00
_cell.angle_gamma   90.00
#
_symmetry.space_group_name_H-M   'P 1'
#
loop_
_entity.id
_entity.type
_entity.pdbx_description
1 polymer ?
#
loop_
_entity_poly.entity_id
_entity_poly.type
_entity_poly.pdbx_seq_one_letter_code
_entity_poly.pdbx_strand_id
1 'polypeptide(L)'
;MLFNKGHNEDSDYYFSTIVIKKYPKSSKVCECVFNIALIKQHKQDTQKAKAACQEVIKRFPKSEFAKLSYKSLDRLCIIYEKEG
;
A
#
# COMPACT_ATOMS: atom_id res chain seq x y z
N MET A 1 23.21 3.08 18.67
CA MET A 1 21.80 3.48 18.52
C MET A 1 21.17 2.56 17.48
N LEU A 2 20.68 1.40 17.92
CA LEU A 2 20.12 0.37 17.03
C LEU A 2 18.77 0.86 16.51
N PHE A 3 18.69 1.03 15.19
CA PHE A 3 17.44 1.30 14.50
C PHE A 3 16.48 0.12 14.72
N ASN A 4 15.38 0.37 15.43
CA ASN A 4 14.19 -0.46 15.52
C ASN A 4 13.51 -0.60 14.14
N LYS A 5 14.20 -1.22 13.18
CA LYS A 5 13.77 -1.31 11.78
C LYS A 5 12.92 -2.55 11.47
N GLY A 6 12.70 -3.43 12.44
CA GLY A 6 11.97 -4.70 12.23
C GLY A 6 10.63 -4.85 12.96
N HIS A 7 10.30 -4.03 13.96
CA HIS A 7 9.10 -4.26 14.79
C HIS A 7 7.86 -3.45 14.37
N ASN A 8 8.01 -2.45 13.49
CA ASN A 8 6.90 -1.58 13.12
C ASN A 8 6.06 -2.14 11.96
N GLU A 9 6.66 -2.91 11.04
CA GLU A 9 5.97 -3.42 9.86
C GLU A 9 4.85 -4.42 10.22
N ASP A 10 5.08 -5.30 11.19
CA ASP A 10 4.06 -6.25 11.66
C ASP A 10 2.89 -5.55 12.37
N SER A 11 3.18 -4.54 13.18
CA SER A 11 2.14 -3.78 13.90
C SER A 11 1.30 -2.96 12.94
N ASP A 12 1.94 -2.25 11.99
CA ASP A 12 1.24 -1.44 10.98
C ASP A 12 0.40 -2.32 10.05
N TYR A 13 0.89 -3.51 9.70
CA TYR A 13 0.15 -4.49 8.90
C TYR A 13 -1.09 -5.03 9.63
N TYR A 14 -0.95 -5.38 10.91
CA TYR A 14 -2.06 -5.89 11.73
C TYR A 14 -3.13 -4.81 11.93
N PHE A 15 -2.72 -3.60 12.27
CA PHE A 15 -3.62 -2.46 12.40
C PHE A 15 -4.35 -2.17 11.08
N SER A 16 -3.60 -2.11 9.97
CA SER A 16 -4.15 -1.91 8.64
C SER A 16 -5.21 -2.96 8.29
N THR A 17 -4.94 -4.24 8.58
CA THR A 17 -5.89 -5.34 8.35
C THR A 17 -7.17 -5.15 9.17
N ILE A 18 -7.06 -4.76 10.44
CA ILE A 18 -8.24 -4.55 11.30
C ILE A 18 -9.06 -3.38 10.79
N VAL A 19 -8.43 -2.27 10.41
CA VAL A 19 -9.13 -1.08 9.91
C VAL A 19 -9.85 -1.39 8.60
N ILE A 20 -9.23 -2.13 7.68
CA ILE A 20 -9.86 -2.54 6.42
C ILE A 20 -11.08 -3.44 6.69
N LYS A 21 -10.98 -4.39 7.63
CA LYS A 21 -12.07 -5.31 7.98
C LYS A 21 -13.21 -4.64 8.75
N LYS A 22 -12.87 -3.80 9.73
CA LYS A 22 -13.83 -3.21 10.66
C LYS A 22 -14.43 -1.91 10.16
N TYR A 23 -13.69 -1.17 9.34
CA TYR A 23 -14.07 0.15 8.84
C TYR A 23 -13.87 0.30 7.32
N PRO A 24 -14.41 -0.60 6.46
CA PRO A 24 -14.11 -0.65 5.03
C PRO A 24 -14.49 0.61 4.22
N LYS A 25 -15.35 1.48 4.76
CA LYS A 25 -15.78 2.74 4.14
C LYS A 25 -15.01 3.96 4.66
N SER A 26 -14.15 3.78 5.67
CA SER A 26 -13.41 4.90 6.27
C SER A 26 -12.31 5.37 5.33
N SER A 27 -12.07 6.68 5.30
CA SER A 27 -10.96 7.26 4.53
C SER A 27 -9.59 6.77 5.02
N LYS A 28 -9.49 6.26 6.26
CA LYS A 28 -8.28 5.59 6.79
C LYS A 28 -7.95 4.28 6.07
N VAL A 29 -8.92 3.64 5.42
CA VAL A 29 -8.67 2.42 4.64
C VAL A 29 -7.68 2.68 3.50
N CYS A 30 -7.73 3.86 2.87
CA CYS A 30 -6.80 4.22 1.80
C CYS A 30 -5.35 4.18 2.28
N GLU A 31 -5.10 4.77 3.45
CA GLU A 31 -3.79 4.82 4.10
C GLU A 31 -3.30 3.42 4.44
N CYS A 32 -4.14 2.61 5.09
CA CYS A 32 -3.82 1.25 5.46
C CYS A 32 -3.49 0.36 4.25
N VAL A 33 -4.30 0.42 3.19
CA VAL A 33 -4.06 -0.36 1.97
C VAL A 33 -2.79 0.11 1.27
N PHE A 34 -2.50 1.42 1.28
CA PHE A 34 -1.25 1.97 0.75
C PHE A 34 -0.02 1.52 1.54
N ASN A 35 -0.06 1.54 2.87
CA ASN A 35 1.02 1.00 3.71
C ASN A 35 1.26 -0.49 3.44
N ILE A 36 0.21 -1.29 3.30
CA ILE A 36 0.34 -2.70 2.90
C ILE A 36 1.02 -2.80 1.53
N ALA A 37 0.68 -1.96 0.56
CA ALA A 37 1.34 -1.95 -0.75
C ALA A 37 2.84 -1.64 -0.66
N LEU A 38 3.25 -0.72 0.23
CA LEU A 38 4.67 -0.43 0.49
C LEU A 38 5.41 -1.61 1.13
N ILE A 39 4.80 -2.24 2.14
CA ILE A 39 5.36 -3.44 2.78
C ILE A 39 5.49 -4.58 1.77
N LYS A 40 4.48 -4.78 0.90
CA LYS A 40 4.51 -5.79 -0.16
C LYS A 40 5.59 -5.50 -1.20
N GLN A 41 5.76 -4.24 -1.60
CA GLN A 41 6.88 -3.80 -2.44
C GLN A 41 8.23 -4.14 -1.81
N HIS A 42 8.40 -3.87 -0.51
CA HIS A 42 9.64 -4.19 0.21
C HIS A 42 9.89 -5.70 0.26
N LYS A 43 8.83 -6.51 0.29
CA LYS A 43 8.88 -7.98 0.20
C LYS A 43 9.01 -8.51 -1.24
N GLN A 44 9.34 -7.67 -2.22
CA GLN A 44 9.43 -7.99 -3.65
C GLN A 44 8.10 -8.51 -4.26
N ASP A 45 6.98 -8.36 -3.56
CA ASP A 45 5.65 -8.81 -3.97
C ASP A 45 4.92 -7.67 -4.69
N THR A 46 5.58 -7.15 -5.72
CA THR A 46 5.18 -5.89 -6.34
C THR A 46 3.91 -6.03 -7.19
N GLN A 47 3.59 -7.23 -7.68
CA GLN A 47 2.27 -7.51 -8.28
C GLN A 47 1.13 -7.24 -7.29
N LYS A 48 1.26 -7.72 -6.04
CA LYS A 48 0.25 -7.47 -4.99
C LYS A 48 0.24 -6.01 -4.55
N ALA A 49 1.41 -5.36 -4.51
CA ALA A 49 1.48 -3.92 -4.25
C ALA A 49 0.72 -3.11 -5.31
N LYS A 50 0.88 -3.47 -6.59
CA LYS A 50 0.16 -2.87 -7.72
C LYS A 50 -1.35 -3.04 -7.54
N ALA A 51 -1.82 -4.25 -7.26
CA ALA A 51 -3.23 -4.52 -7.04
C ALA A 51 -3.82 -3.71 -5.87
N ALA A 52 -3.09 -3.60 -4.75
CA ALA A 52 -3.50 -2.81 -3.60
C ALA A 52 -3.63 -1.31 -3.93
N CYS A 53 -2.64 -0.73 -4.62
CA CYS A 53 -2.72 0.67 -5.07
C CYS A 53 -3.89 0.90 -6.03
N GLN A 54 -4.16 -0.03 -6.96
CA GLN A 54 -5.32 0.06 -7.86
C GLN A 54 -6.65 0.03 -7.10
N GLU A 55 -6.76 -0.81 -6.07
CA GLU A 55 -7.92 -0.88 -5.20
C GLU A 55 -8.16 0.45 -4.47
N VAL A 56 -7.11 1.10 -3.94
CA VAL A 56 -7.22 2.42 -3.29
C VAL A 56 -7.77 3.46 -4.25
N ILE A 57 -7.24 3.50 -5.47
CA ILE A 57 -7.68 4.44 -6.51
C ILE A 57 -9.15 4.21 -6.87
N LYS A 58 -9.55 2.95 -7.04
CA LYS A 58 -10.90 2.58 -7.45
C LYS A 58 -11.93 2.88 -6.37
N ARG A 59 -11.60 2.58 -5.10
CA ARG A 59 -12.50 2.79 -3.96
C ARG A 59 -12.49 4.23 -3.46
N PHE A 60 -11.36 4.92 -3.55
CA PHE A 60 -11.16 6.23 -2.95
C PHE A 60 -10.48 7.23 -3.89
N PRO A 61 -11.04 7.47 -5.10
CA PRO A 61 -10.40 8.30 -6.14
C PRO A 61 -10.16 9.76 -5.72
N LYS A 62 -10.89 10.26 -4.73
CA LYS A 62 -10.78 11.64 -4.21
C LYS A 62 -9.80 11.79 -3.04
N SER A 63 -9.24 10.68 -2.54
CA SER A 63 -8.29 10.68 -1.43
C SER A 63 -6.90 11.09 -1.88
N GLU A 64 -6.13 11.73 -1.00
CA GLU A 64 -4.72 12.06 -1.25
C GLU A 64 -3.88 10.79 -1.51
N PHE A 65 -4.21 9.71 -0.82
CA PHE A 65 -3.60 8.40 -1.02
C PHE A 65 -3.89 7.79 -2.40
N ALA A 66 -5.00 8.16 -3.06
CA ALA A 66 -5.23 7.73 -4.43
C ALA A 66 -4.24 8.41 -5.38
N LYS A 67 -3.97 9.71 -5.21
CA LYS A 67 -2.94 10.42 -5.99
C LYS A 67 -1.55 9.81 -5.77
N LEU A 68 -1.20 9.48 -4.52
CA LEU A 68 0.03 8.77 -4.20
C LEU A 68 0.07 7.39 -4.84
N SER A 69 -1.02 6.63 -4.75
CA SER A 69 -1.17 5.32 -5.37
C SER A 69 -1.01 5.38 -6.89
N TYR A 70 -1.54 6.40 -7.57
CA TYR A 70 -1.34 6.60 -9.01
C TYR A 70 0.15 6.77 -9.33
N LYS A 71 0.86 7.61 -8.57
CA LYS A 71 2.29 7.86 -8.73
C LYS A 71 3.13 6.60 -8.45
N SER A 72 2.76 5.84 -7.43
CA SER A 72 3.39 4.57 -7.11
C SER A 72 3.13 3.54 -8.21
N LEU A 73 1.92 3.43 -8.72
CA LEU A 73 1.58 2.52 -9.82
C LEU A 73 2.37 2.80 -11.09
N ASP A 74 2.48 4.07 -11.46
CA ASP A 74 3.28 4.51 -12.61
C ASP A 74 4.73 4.05 -12.46
N ARG A 75 5.36 4.36 -11.31
CA ARG A 75 6.71 3.91 -10.99
C ARG A 75 6.83 2.38 -11.05
N LEU A 76 5.87 1.66 -10.47
CA LEU A 76 5.88 0.19 -10.44
C LEU A 76 5.73 -0.42 -11.84
N CYS A 77 4.96 0.20 -12.72
CA CYS A 77 4.81 -0.25 -14.11
C CYS A 77 6.14 -0.14 -14.86
N ILE A 78 6.82 1.00 -14.72
CA ILE A 78 8.11 1.25 -15.37
C ILE A 78 9.18 0.25 -14.91
N ILE A 79 9.19 -0.10 -13.62
CA ILE A 79 10.13 -1.11 -13.08
C ILE A 79 9.85 -2.50 -13.66
N TYR A 80 8.57 -2.90 -13.78
CA TYR A 80 8.20 -4.21 -14.33
C TYR A 80 8.49 -4.35 -15.83
N GLU A 81 8.32 -3.29 -16.62
CA GLU A 81 8.70 -3.30 -18.05
C GLU A 81 10.22 -3.39 -18.27
N LYS A 82 11.03 -3.13 -17.23
CA LYS A 82 12.49 -3.27 -17.29
C LYS A 82 13.00 -4.66 -16.89
N GLU A 83 12.19 -5.46 -16.20
CA GLU A 83 12.55 -6.83 -15.77
C GLU A 83 11.88 -7.93 -16.60
N GLY A 84 11.07 -7.56 -17.60
CA GLY A 84 10.39 -8.48 -18.53
C GLY A 84 11.18 -8.73 -19.82
#